data_AF-A0A7K0DW93-F1
#
_entry.id   AF-A0A7K0DW93-F1
#
_cell.length_a   1.000
_cell.length_b   1.000
_cell.length_c   1.000
_cell.angle_alpha   90.00
_cell.angle_beta   90.00
_cell.angle_gamma   90.00
#
_symmetry.space_group_name_H-M   'P 1'
#
loop_
_entity.id
_entity.type
_entity.pdbx_description
1 polymer ?
#
loop_
_entity_poly.entity_id
_entity_poly.type
_entity_poly.pdbx_seq_one_letter_code
_entity_poly.pdbx_strand_id
1 'polypeptide(L)'
;MKALVYDGPREVHVKDVPDARIEQPTDVLVKITSTNICGSDLHMYEGRTDLEPGMVLGHENLGIVAEVGDAVVKVATGDRVCLPFNIGCGFCRNCEEGLTAFCLTVHPDPAMAGAAFGFAGMGPFWGGQAEYLRVPFGDFNCLRLPEDAQDKETDYVMLSDIFPTGWHCTRLADMRPGDSVVVYGAGPVGLMAAYSAMIQGASQVMVVDRHPDRLRLAERIGATPIDDSRGDPVEQVLDATGGHGADKGCECVGYQAHDPQGHEDAAMTMNRLVDSVRFTGHIGVVGIFLPQDRNASDELERKGKIAFDMGKFWFKGQKVGTGQANVKHYNRQLRDLIHQGRATPSWIVSHELPLAEAESGYQHFDARDDGWTKVVLHP
;
A
#
# COMPACT_ATOMS: atom_id res chain seq x y z
N MET A 1 10.18 -7.92 24.00
CA MET A 1 8.91 -7.33 23.53
C MET A 1 8.16 -8.34 22.68
N LYS A 2 6.83 -8.25 22.59
CA LYS A 2 6.00 -9.06 21.69
C LYS A 2 6.03 -8.51 20.26
N ALA A 3 6.10 -9.40 19.28
CA ALA A 3 6.07 -9.08 17.86
C ALA A 3 5.50 -10.23 17.04
N LEU A 4 4.85 -9.93 15.91
CA LEU A 4 4.43 -10.92 14.93
C LEU A 4 5.62 -11.31 14.04
N VAL A 5 6.04 -12.56 14.13
CA VAL A 5 7.19 -13.12 13.43
C VAL A 5 6.70 -14.03 12.32
N TYR A 6 7.26 -13.88 11.13
CA TYR A 6 7.11 -14.82 10.03
C TYR A 6 7.99 -16.05 10.24
N ASP A 7 7.40 -17.25 10.28
CA ASP A 7 8.11 -18.52 10.45
C ASP A 7 8.13 -19.37 9.17
N GLY A 8 7.29 -19.02 8.19
CA GLY A 8 7.22 -19.71 6.91
C GLY A 8 5.89 -19.45 6.20
N PRO A 9 5.68 -20.08 5.02
CA PRO A 9 4.45 -19.93 4.26
C PRO A 9 3.21 -20.30 5.10
N ARG A 10 2.33 -19.31 5.28
CA ARG A 10 1.12 -19.30 6.10
C ARG A 10 1.34 -19.51 7.60
N GLU A 11 2.56 -19.34 8.07
CA GLU A 11 2.96 -19.49 9.47
C GLU A 11 3.52 -18.17 10.00
N VAL A 12 2.70 -17.45 10.76
CA VAL A 12 3.11 -16.26 11.53
C VAL A 12 2.71 -16.46 12.97
N HIS A 13 3.55 -16.00 13.90
CA HIS A 13 3.29 -16.18 15.32
C HIS A 13 3.70 -14.97 16.16
N VAL A 14 2.88 -14.64 17.15
CA VAL A 14 3.22 -13.60 18.13
C VAL A 14 4.19 -14.17 19.16
N LYS A 15 5.44 -13.71 19.14
CA LYS A 15 6.52 -14.23 19.99
C LYS A 15 7.20 -13.13 20.80
N ASP A 16 7.90 -13.53 21.85
CA ASP A 16 8.89 -12.67 22.51
C ASP A 16 10.14 -12.58 21.63
N VAL A 17 10.49 -11.35 21.25
CA VAL A 17 11.72 -10.99 20.55
C VAL A 17 12.55 -10.04 21.43
N PRO A 18 13.88 -9.89 21.17
CA PRO A 18 14.68 -8.87 21.83
C PRO A 18 14.05 -7.48 21.74
N ASP A 19 14.16 -6.70 22.81
CA ASP A 19 13.61 -5.34 22.84
C ASP A 19 14.29 -4.46 21.78
N ALA A 20 13.47 -3.70 21.04
CA ALA A 20 13.96 -2.67 20.14
C ALA A 20 14.68 -1.58 20.96
N ARG A 21 15.77 -1.07 20.40
CA ARG A 21 16.65 -0.07 21.04
C ARG A 21 17.17 0.90 20.00
N ILE A 22 17.63 2.06 20.46
CA ILE A 22 18.42 2.98 19.64
C ILE A 22 19.73 2.28 19.23
N GLU A 23 20.02 2.24 17.92
CA GLU A 23 21.27 1.67 17.39
C GLU A 23 22.18 2.74 16.78
N GLN A 24 21.59 3.83 16.27
CA GLN A 24 22.29 4.98 15.72
C GLN A 24 21.81 6.28 16.37
N PRO A 25 22.66 7.33 16.45
CA PRO A 25 22.26 8.62 17.00
C PRO A 25 21.06 9.28 16.31
N THR A 26 20.75 8.89 15.06
CA THR A 26 19.61 9.42 14.28
C THR A 26 18.34 8.57 14.41
N ASP A 27 18.38 7.47 15.16
CA ASP A 27 17.25 6.58 15.35
C ASP A 27 16.23 7.18 16.33
N VAL A 28 14.99 6.72 16.19
CA VAL A 28 13.90 6.96 17.14
C VAL A 28 13.29 5.63 17.51
N LEU A 29 13.01 5.42 18.80
CA LEU A 29 12.24 4.28 19.27
C LEU A 29 10.78 4.70 19.45
N VAL A 30 9.87 3.99 18.79
CA VAL A 30 8.43 4.28 18.85
C VAL A 30 7.74 3.12 19.56
N LYS A 31 6.95 3.44 20.60
CA LYS A 31 5.96 2.50 21.14
C LYS A 31 4.78 2.49 20.20
N ILE A 32 4.53 1.35 19.55
CA ILE A 32 3.44 1.23 18.58
C ILE A 32 2.11 1.27 19.33
N THR A 33 1.15 2.01 18.79
CA THR A 33 -0.22 2.07 19.31
C THR A 33 -1.23 1.53 18.30
N SER A 34 -0.92 1.67 17.01
CA SER A 34 -1.69 1.08 15.91
C SER A 34 -0.76 0.62 14.79
N THR A 35 -1.01 -0.56 14.24
CA THR A 35 -0.30 -1.10 13.07
C THR A 35 -1.22 -1.95 12.22
N ASN A 36 -1.14 -1.88 10.90
CA ASN A 36 -2.12 -2.55 10.04
C ASN A 36 -1.58 -3.85 9.43
N ILE A 37 -2.50 -4.69 8.92
CA ILE A 37 -2.19 -5.75 7.97
C ILE A 37 -2.40 -5.22 6.54
N CYS A 38 -1.40 -5.35 5.68
CA CYS A 38 -1.45 -4.94 4.28
C CYS A 38 -1.62 -6.14 3.33
N GLY A 39 -2.13 -5.90 2.12
CA GLY A 39 -2.16 -6.93 1.08
C GLY A 39 -0.76 -7.38 0.67
N SER A 40 0.24 -6.49 0.78
CA SER A 40 1.64 -6.84 0.55
C SER A 40 2.22 -7.76 1.62
N ASP A 41 1.69 -7.71 2.85
CA ASP A 41 2.05 -8.69 3.89
C ASP A 41 1.57 -10.10 3.49
N LEU A 42 0.46 -10.21 2.75
CA LEU A 42 -0.07 -11.49 2.26
C LEU A 42 0.85 -12.13 1.22
N HIS A 43 1.49 -11.36 0.33
CA HIS A 43 2.48 -11.89 -0.60
C HIS A 43 3.63 -12.62 0.13
N MET A 44 4.04 -12.09 1.29
CA MET A 44 5.05 -12.70 2.15
C MET A 44 4.47 -13.88 2.95
N TYR A 45 3.30 -13.69 3.56
CA TYR A 45 2.58 -14.72 4.29
C TYR A 45 2.34 -15.97 3.44
N GLU A 46 1.87 -15.83 2.20
CA GLU A 46 1.62 -16.96 1.29
C GLU A 46 2.90 -17.66 0.80
N GLY A 47 4.08 -17.08 1.07
CA GLY A 47 5.37 -17.61 0.60
C GLY A 47 5.64 -17.33 -0.89
N ARG A 48 5.09 -16.23 -1.44
CA ARG A 48 5.30 -15.81 -2.83
C ARG A 48 6.47 -14.84 -3.03
N THR A 49 7.25 -14.62 -1.97
CA THR A 49 8.44 -13.74 -1.96
C THR A 49 9.66 -14.50 -1.43
N ASP A 50 10.81 -13.84 -1.38
CA ASP A 50 12.06 -14.34 -0.80
C ASP A 50 12.25 -13.96 0.68
N LEU A 51 11.15 -13.72 1.42
CA LEU A 51 11.23 -13.44 2.85
C LEU A 51 11.72 -14.66 3.64
N GLU A 52 12.74 -14.46 4.47
CA GLU A 52 13.30 -15.50 5.33
C GLU A 52 12.57 -15.58 6.68
N PRO A 53 12.40 -16.79 7.26
CA PRO A 53 11.87 -16.96 8.61
C PRO A 53 12.65 -16.17 9.66
N GLY A 54 11.94 -15.68 10.68
CA GLY A 54 12.45 -14.85 11.76
C GLY A 54 12.26 -13.34 11.56
N MET A 55 11.76 -12.89 10.41
CA MET A 55 11.42 -11.48 10.20
C MET A 55 10.19 -11.07 11.02
N VAL A 56 10.25 -9.90 11.65
CA VAL A 56 9.05 -9.24 12.21
C VAL A 56 8.31 -8.52 11.09
N LEU A 57 7.01 -8.80 10.92
CA LEU A 57 6.18 -8.22 9.85
C LEU A 57 5.63 -6.84 10.22
N GLY A 58 5.04 -6.16 9.23
CA GLY A 58 4.26 -4.94 9.40
C GLY A 58 4.98 -3.65 9.03
N HIS A 59 4.42 -2.92 8.09
CA HIS A 59 5.01 -1.69 7.58
C HIS A 59 4.07 -0.48 7.64
N GLU A 60 2.94 -0.65 8.31
CA GLU A 60 1.90 0.36 8.42
C GLU A 60 1.77 0.84 9.86
N ASN A 61 2.70 1.69 10.31
CA ASN A 61 2.95 1.86 11.74
C ASN A 61 2.64 3.28 12.24
N LEU A 62 1.99 3.37 13.40
CA LEU A 62 1.75 4.60 14.15
C LEU A 62 2.00 4.36 15.64
N GLY A 63 2.61 5.34 16.31
CA GLY A 63 2.83 5.22 17.74
C GLY A 63 3.27 6.51 18.42
N ILE A 64 3.77 6.35 19.64
CA ILE A 64 4.29 7.43 20.48
C ILE A 64 5.81 7.25 20.58
N VAL A 65 6.56 8.32 20.34
CA VAL A 65 8.02 8.32 20.53
C VAL A 65 8.34 8.01 21.99
N ALA A 66 9.06 6.92 22.22
CA ALA A 66 9.49 6.47 23.55
C ALA A 66 10.90 6.99 23.87
N GLU A 67 11.81 6.93 22.91
CA GLU A 67 13.22 7.33 23.03
C GLU A 67 13.72 7.94 21.72
N VAL A 68 14.68 8.85 21.80
CA VAL A 68 15.34 9.46 20.64
C VAL A 68 16.85 9.36 20.79
N GLY A 69 17.56 9.14 19.67
CA GLY A 69 19.03 9.20 19.66
C GLY A 69 19.57 10.64 19.75
N ASP A 70 20.85 10.77 20.10
CA ASP A 70 21.51 12.06 20.38
C ASP A 70 21.55 13.06 19.21
N ALA A 71 21.32 12.60 17.97
CA ALA A 71 21.33 13.42 16.76
C ALA A 71 19.92 13.73 16.22
N VAL A 72 18.87 13.37 16.95
CA VAL A 72 17.47 13.68 16.61
C VAL A 72 17.11 15.07 17.15
N VAL A 73 16.54 15.93 16.31
CA VAL A 73 16.21 17.32 16.70
C VAL A 73 14.79 17.78 16.35
N LYS A 74 14.05 17.07 15.48
CA LYS A 74 12.70 17.46 15.04
C LYS A 74 11.57 16.77 15.79
N VAL A 75 11.82 15.57 16.30
CA VAL A 75 10.88 14.78 17.12
C VAL A 75 11.41 14.59 18.54
N ALA A 76 10.50 14.44 19.50
CA ALA A 76 10.84 14.25 20.92
C ALA A 76 9.98 13.15 21.56
N THR A 77 10.45 12.59 22.67
CA THR A 77 9.65 11.67 23.51
C THR A 77 8.28 12.25 23.82
N GLY A 78 7.24 11.44 23.63
CA GLY A 78 5.84 11.83 23.78
C GLY A 78 5.18 12.33 22.51
N ASP A 79 5.92 12.67 21.45
CA ASP A 79 5.31 12.98 20.15
C ASP A 79 4.58 11.76 19.60
N ARG A 80 3.36 11.95 19.08
CA ARG A 80 2.66 10.93 18.30
C ARG A 80 3.07 11.04 16.83
N VAL A 81 3.49 9.92 16.25
CA VAL A 81 4.07 9.87 14.91
C VAL A 81 3.44 8.76 14.08
N CYS A 82 3.17 9.06 12.81
CA CYS A 82 2.89 8.05 11.78
C CYS A 82 4.17 7.82 10.97
N LEU A 83 4.43 6.57 10.60
CA LEU A 83 5.67 6.15 9.95
C LEU A 83 5.35 5.74 8.52
N PRO A 84 5.95 6.39 7.50
CA PRO A 84 5.86 5.88 6.13
C PRO A 84 6.44 4.47 6.07
N PHE A 85 5.86 3.60 5.23
CA PHE A 85 6.39 2.24 5.09
C PHE A 85 7.80 2.22 4.50
N ASN A 86 8.15 3.20 3.65
CA ASN A 86 9.51 3.36 3.13
C ASN A 86 10.44 3.96 4.18
N ILE A 87 11.66 3.46 4.22
CA ILE A 87 12.74 4.06 5.01
C ILE A 87 13.58 4.93 4.08
N GLY A 88 13.62 6.23 4.34
CA GLY A 88 14.45 7.19 3.61
C GLY A 88 15.55 7.78 4.48
N CYS A 89 16.70 8.10 3.89
CA CYS A 89 17.80 8.74 4.60
C CYS A 89 17.67 10.26 4.69
N GLY A 90 16.91 10.87 3.78
CA GLY A 90 16.68 12.31 3.73
C GLY A 90 17.78 13.16 3.09
N PHE A 91 18.88 12.57 2.63
CA PHE A 91 20.03 13.31 2.08
C PHE A 91 20.61 12.75 0.77
N CYS A 92 20.21 11.54 0.33
CA CYS A 92 20.61 11.07 -1.00
C CYS A 92 19.82 11.80 -2.08
N ARG A 93 20.34 11.83 -3.30
CA ARG A 93 19.71 12.47 -4.47
C ARG A 93 18.20 12.16 -4.57
N ASN A 94 17.82 10.89 -4.47
CA ASN A 94 16.42 10.49 -4.57
C ASN A 94 15.57 11.04 -3.42
N CYS A 95 16.09 11.06 -2.19
CA CYS A 95 15.37 11.65 -1.06
C CYS A 95 15.23 13.17 -1.19
N GLU A 96 16.25 13.87 -1.68
CA GLU A 96 16.22 15.32 -1.92
C GLU A 96 15.23 15.69 -3.05
N GLU A 97 15.10 14.84 -4.07
CA GLU A 97 14.13 14.97 -5.16
C GLU A 97 12.71 14.49 -4.78
N GLY A 98 12.50 14.00 -3.55
CA GLY A 98 11.22 13.49 -3.07
C GLY A 98 10.84 12.09 -3.57
N LEU A 99 11.78 11.37 -4.19
CA LEU A 99 11.67 9.99 -4.66
C LEU A 99 12.06 8.99 -3.56
N THR A 100 11.44 9.13 -2.38
CA THR A 100 11.84 8.45 -1.15
C THR A 100 11.69 6.93 -1.16
N ALA A 101 10.81 6.38 -2.01
CA ALA A 101 10.62 4.94 -2.14
C ALA A 101 11.88 4.22 -2.66
N PHE A 102 12.76 4.96 -3.37
CA PHE A 102 13.98 4.44 -3.97
C PHE A 102 15.21 5.10 -3.34
N CYS A 103 15.26 5.20 -2.01
CA CYS A 103 16.42 5.75 -1.31
C CYS A 103 17.71 4.96 -1.63
N LEU A 104 18.80 5.68 -1.96
CA LEU A 104 20.03 5.09 -2.49
C LEU A 104 21.02 4.59 -1.41
N THR A 105 20.71 4.76 -0.13
CA THR A 105 21.70 4.56 0.95
C THR A 105 21.26 3.60 2.05
N VAL A 106 20.00 3.19 2.05
CA VAL A 106 19.39 2.38 3.11
C VAL A 106 19.38 0.89 2.77
N HIS A 107 19.44 0.55 1.48
CA HIS A 107 19.48 -0.83 1.04
C HIS A 107 20.89 -1.42 1.26
N PRO A 108 21.02 -2.65 1.80
CA PRO A 108 22.33 -3.28 2.01
C PRO A 108 23.05 -3.65 0.71
N ASP A 109 22.31 -4.06 -0.33
CA ASP A 109 22.86 -4.28 -1.67
C ASP A 109 23.00 -2.94 -2.42
N PRO A 110 24.22 -2.53 -2.83
CA PRO A 110 24.45 -1.28 -3.57
C PRO A 110 23.89 -1.27 -5.00
N ALA A 111 23.46 -2.41 -5.53
CA ALA A 111 22.78 -2.48 -6.84
C ALA A 111 21.27 -2.20 -6.74
N MET A 112 20.73 -2.09 -5.53
CA MET A 112 19.31 -1.90 -5.25
C MET A 112 19.06 -0.56 -4.56
N ALA A 113 17.82 -0.07 -4.64
CA ALA A 113 17.40 1.18 -4.04
C ALA A 113 16.05 1.00 -3.33
N GLY A 114 15.87 1.75 -2.25
CA GLY A 114 14.69 1.65 -1.38
C GLY A 114 14.92 0.74 -0.18
N ALA A 115 14.10 0.93 0.84
CA ALA A 115 13.99 0.03 1.97
C ALA A 115 12.59 0.20 2.59
N ALA A 116 12.12 -0.83 3.29
CA ALA A 116 10.85 -0.82 3.97
C ALA A 116 10.93 -1.67 5.24
N PHE A 117 10.06 -1.37 6.20
CA PHE A 117 9.93 -2.16 7.43
C PHE A 117 9.32 -3.53 7.11
N GLY A 118 9.86 -4.62 7.65
CA GLY A 118 9.26 -5.96 7.60
C GLY A 118 8.91 -6.47 6.19
N PHE A 119 9.69 -6.12 5.17
CA PHE A 119 9.34 -6.35 3.76
C PHE A 119 10.42 -7.11 2.99
N ALA A 120 10.02 -8.10 2.18
CA ALA A 120 10.91 -8.96 1.41
C ALA A 120 11.78 -8.18 0.41
N GLY A 121 13.09 -8.44 0.41
CA GLY A 121 14.03 -7.78 -0.51
C GLY A 121 14.21 -6.27 -0.30
N MET A 122 13.76 -5.70 0.83
CA MET A 122 13.82 -4.26 1.12
C MET A 122 14.70 -3.92 2.35
N GLY A 123 15.70 -4.76 2.60
CA GLY A 123 16.67 -4.62 3.68
C GLY A 123 16.29 -5.35 4.99
N PRO A 124 17.15 -5.28 6.01
CA PRO A 124 17.04 -6.08 7.23
C PRO A 124 16.14 -5.43 8.30
N PHE A 125 15.29 -4.48 7.92
CA PHE A 125 14.56 -3.65 8.88
C PHE A 125 13.33 -4.39 9.38
N TRP A 126 13.24 -4.58 10.69
CA TRP A 126 12.07 -5.21 11.31
C TRP A 126 10.81 -4.38 11.13
N GLY A 127 9.68 -5.08 11.02
CA GLY A 127 8.35 -4.49 10.98
C GLY A 127 7.83 -4.02 12.34
N GLY A 128 6.70 -3.33 12.32
CA GLY A 128 6.04 -2.71 13.46
C GLY A 128 4.74 -3.38 13.89
N GLN A 129 4.42 -4.58 13.40
CA GLN A 129 3.42 -5.44 14.07
C GLN A 129 4.03 -6.00 15.38
N ALA A 130 4.36 -5.11 16.30
CA ALA A 130 5.14 -5.33 17.51
C ALA A 130 4.85 -4.22 18.55
N GLU A 131 5.24 -4.41 19.81
CA GLU A 131 5.05 -3.39 20.86
C GLU A 131 5.92 -2.13 20.66
N TYR A 132 7.12 -2.30 20.09
CA TYR A 132 8.05 -1.21 19.79
C TYR A 132 8.72 -1.39 18.44
N LEU A 133 9.05 -0.28 17.79
CA LEU A 133 9.75 -0.25 16.52
C LEU A 133 10.90 0.76 16.55
N ARG A 134 12.07 0.34 16.06
CA ARG A 134 13.20 1.23 15.78
C ARG A 134 13.00 1.89 14.41
N VAL A 135 13.08 3.21 14.37
CA VAL A 135 12.90 4.01 13.16
C VAL A 135 14.22 4.71 12.82
N PRO A 136 14.95 4.25 11.78
CA PRO A 136 16.14 4.92 11.29
C PRO A 136 15.84 6.33 10.77
N PHE A 137 16.79 7.25 10.89
CA PHE A 137 16.65 8.63 10.39
C PHE A 137 15.33 9.28 10.84
N GLY A 138 15.05 9.22 12.14
CA GLY A 138 13.75 9.55 12.71
C GLY A 138 13.24 10.94 12.34
N ASP A 139 14.12 11.94 12.29
CA ASP A 139 13.79 13.31 11.85
C ASP A 139 13.29 13.40 10.40
N PHE A 140 13.71 12.47 9.54
CA PHE A 140 13.22 12.38 8.18
C PHE A 140 11.96 11.54 8.10
N ASN A 141 11.97 10.35 8.67
CA ASN A 141 10.89 9.37 8.47
C ASN A 141 9.63 9.71 9.28
N CYS A 142 9.76 10.06 10.57
CA CYS A 142 8.62 10.34 11.43
C CYS A 142 7.76 11.50 10.89
N LEU A 143 6.47 11.25 10.71
CA LEU A 143 5.47 12.28 10.51
C LEU A 143 4.82 12.59 11.85
N ARG A 144 5.18 13.72 12.47
CA ARG A 144 4.48 14.23 13.66
C ARG A 144 3.02 14.52 13.33
N LEU A 145 2.13 14.00 14.16
CA LEU A 145 0.70 14.17 14.04
C LEU A 145 0.20 15.33 14.93
N PRO A 146 -0.89 16.00 14.54
CA PRO A 146 -1.55 17.03 15.35
C PRO A 146 -2.14 16.47 16.66
N GLU A 147 -2.60 17.36 17.52
CA GLU A 147 -3.16 17.05 18.84
C GLU A 147 -4.42 16.16 18.80
N ASP A 148 -5.18 16.19 17.71
CA ASP A 148 -6.38 15.34 17.51
C ASP A 148 -6.04 13.89 17.12
N ALA A 149 -4.75 13.55 17.07
CA ALA A 149 -4.29 12.24 16.60
C ALA A 149 -4.62 11.06 17.51
N GLN A 150 -4.91 11.32 18.78
CA GLN A 150 -5.46 10.27 19.65
C GLN A 150 -6.91 9.92 19.27
N ASP A 151 -7.73 10.92 18.90
CA ASP A 151 -9.14 10.71 18.57
C ASP A 151 -9.33 10.18 17.14
N LYS A 152 -8.36 10.45 16.25
CA LYS A 152 -8.38 10.05 14.83
C LYS A 152 -7.27 9.04 14.50
N GLU A 153 -6.85 8.24 15.48
CA GLU A 153 -5.69 7.34 15.33
C GLU A 153 -5.85 6.39 14.14
N THR A 154 -7.03 5.77 14.02
CA THR A 154 -7.38 4.83 12.95
C THR A 154 -7.40 5.49 11.56
N ASP A 155 -7.69 6.80 11.47
CA ASP A 155 -7.53 7.54 10.22
C ASP A 155 -6.06 7.82 9.91
N TYR A 156 -5.30 8.26 10.91
CA TYR A 156 -3.91 8.65 10.73
C TYR A 156 -2.98 7.47 10.45
N VAL A 157 -3.27 6.26 10.97
CA VAL A 157 -2.45 5.08 10.64
C VAL A 157 -2.55 4.71 9.15
N MET A 158 -3.61 5.11 8.43
CA MET A 158 -3.69 4.90 6.98
C MET A 158 -2.68 5.75 6.18
N LEU A 159 -2.06 6.76 6.80
CA LEU A 159 -1.01 7.59 6.20
C LEU A 159 0.36 6.90 6.13
N SER A 160 0.53 5.74 6.79
CA SER A 160 1.78 5.00 6.73
C SER A 160 2.01 4.40 5.33
N ASP A 161 0.93 4.03 4.65
CA ASP A 161 0.98 3.37 3.35
C ASP A 161 -0.27 3.67 2.50
N ILE A 162 -1.38 2.98 2.77
CA ILE A 162 -2.40 2.76 1.74
C ILE A 162 -3.09 4.03 1.25
N PHE A 163 -3.29 5.05 2.09
CA PHE A 163 -3.88 6.31 1.64
C PHE A 163 -2.91 7.09 0.73
N PRO A 164 -1.65 7.36 1.13
CA PRO A 164 -0.61 7.83 0.23
C PRO A 164 -0.39 6.98 -1.02
N THR A 165 -0.51 5.65 -0.94
CA THR A 165 -0.31 4.76 -2.08
C THR A 165 -1.45 4.87 -3.09
N GLY A 166 -2.70 4.90 -2.63
CA GLY A 166 -3.85 5.22 -3.47
C GLY A 166 -3.73 6.61 -4.12
N TRP A 167 -3.32 7.61 -3.34
CA TRP A 167 -3.04 8.95 -3.86
C TRP A 167 -1.92 8.94 -4.90
N HIS A 168 -0.84 8.21 -4.64
CA HIS A 168 0.28 8.07 -5.56
C HIS A 168 -0.15 7.48 -6.90
N CYS A 169 -1.02 6.47 -6.89
CA CYS A 169 -1.55 5.86 -8.11
C CYS A 169 -2.23 6.90 -9.02
N THR A 170 -3.07 7.77 -8.45
CA THR A 170 -3.71 8.87 -9.21
C THR A 170 -2.70 9.87 -9.76
N ARG A 171 -1.58 10.10 -9.04
CA ARG A 171 -0.48 10.98 -9.49
C ARG A 171 0.36 10.35 -10.59
N LEU A 172 0.63 9.05 -10.53
CA LEU A 172 1.27 8.31 -11.61
C LEU A 172 0.42 8.34 -12.88
N ALA A 173 -0.91 8.31 -12.74
CA ALA A 173 -1.84 8.50 -13.85
C ALA A 173 -1.90 9.97 -14.34
N ASP A 174 -1.23 10.94 -13.71
CA ASP A 174 -1.38 12.39 -14.01
C ASP A 174 -2.86 12.80 -14.04
N MET A 175 -3.63 12.35 -13.06
CA MET A 175 -5.05 12.66 -12.93
C MET A 175 -5.25 14.16 -12.68
N ARG A 176 -6.28 14.73 -13.32
CA ARG A 176 -6.69 16.13 -13.16
C ARG A 176 -8.17 16.20 -12.74
N PRO A 177 -8.59 17.29 -12.08
CA PRO A 177 -10.01 17.53 -11.84
C PRO A 177 -10.81 17.49 -13.15
N GLY A 178 -11.94 16.79 -13.14
CA GLY A 178 -12.79 16.55 -14.31
C GLY A 178 -12.50 15.26 -15.07
N ASP A 179 -11.37 14.59 -14.84
CA ASP A 179 -11.07 13.29 -15.46
C ASP A 179 -12.00 12.19 -14.93
N SER A 180 -12.32 11.21 -15.79
CA SER A 180 -12.90 9.92 -15.42
C SER A 180 -11.80 8.90 -15.07
N VAL A 181 -12.00 8.11 -14.02
CA VAL A 181 -10.99 7.16 -13.51
C VAL A 181 -11.60 5.78 -13.35
N VAL A 182 -10.91 4.75 -13.85
CA VAL A 182 -11.18 3.34 -13.51
C VAL A 182 -10.07 2.79 -12.62
N VAL A 183 -10.44 2.18 -11.50
CA VAL A 183 -9.53 1.50 -10.57
C VAL A 183 -9.76 0.01 -10.66
N TYR A 184 -8.72 -0.76 -10.95
CA TYR A 184 -8.75 -2.22 -10.89
C TYR A 184 -8.28 -2.68 -9.51
N GLY A 185 -9.16 -3.39 -8.79
CA GLY A 185 -8.99 -3.81 -7.42
C GLY A 185 -9.77 -2.94 -6.43
N ALA A 186 -10.62 -3.56 -5.61
CA ALA A 186 -11.35 -2.94 -4.50
C ALA A 186 -10.80 -3.37 -3.12
N GLY A 187 -9.55 -3.83 -3.06
CA GLY A 187 -8.82 -3.96 -1.80
C GLY A 187 -8.51 -2.58 -1.18
N PRO A 188 -7.90 -2.53 0.02
CA PRO A 188 -7.60 -1.27 0.73
C PRO A 188 -6.92 -0.19 -0.13
N VAL A 189 -5.89 -0.55 -0.91
CA VAL A 189 -5.17 0.39 -1.77
C VAL A 189 -6.06 0.92 -2.90
N GLY A 190 -6.83 0.04 -3.55
CA GLY A 190 -7.74 0.44 -4.63
C GLY A 190 -8.88 1.35 -4.15
N LEU A 191 -9.46 1.05 -2.98
CA LEU A 191 -10.44 1.93 -2.34
C LEU A 191 -9.82 3.28 -1.96
N MET A 192 -8.56 3.31 -1.53
CA MET A 192 -7.84 4.57 -1.30
C MET A 192 -7.50 5.32 -2.59
N ALA A 193 -7.26 4.63 -3.71
CA ALA A 193 -7.08 5.27 -5.02
C ALA A 193 -8.39 5.91 -5.49
N ALA A 194 -9.51 5.20 -5.39
CA ALA A 194 -10.84 5.73 -5.67
C ALA A 194 -11.16 6.94 -4.79
N TYR A 195 -10.92 6.83 -3.48
CA TYR A 195 -11.13 7.91 -2.53
C TYR A 195 -10.25 9.14 -2.81
N SER A 196 -8.99 8.91 -3.18
CA SER A 196 -8.06 9.96 -3.60
C SER A 196 -8.50 10.64 -4.89
N ALA A 197 -9.06 9.90 -5.85
CA ALA A 197 -9.63 10.47 -7.07
C ALA A 197 -10.85 11.35 -6.78
N MET A 198 -11.73 10.91 -5.87
CA MET A 198 -12.88 11.71 -5.43
C MET A 198 -12.43 13.04 -4.79
N ILE A 199 -11.45 13.01 -3.88
CA ILE A 199 -10.89 14.22 -3.24
C ILE A 199 -10.26 15.17 -4.28
N GLN A 200 -9.61 14.62 -5.31
CA GLN A 200 -8.95 15.40 -6.37
C GLN A 200 -9.90 15.87 -7.47
N GLY A 201 -11.21 15.58 -7.35
CA GLY A 201 -12.24 16.13 -8.24
C GLY A 201 -12.43 15.35 -9.54
N ALA A 202 -12.28 14.01 -9.51
CA ALA A 202 -12.74 13.16 -10.62
C ALA A 202 -14.20 13.48 -10.98
N SER A 203 -14.54 13.47 -12.27
CA SER A 203 -15.94 13.59 -12.71
C SER A 203 -16.70 12.28 -12.55
N GLN A 204 -15.99 11.16 -12.62
CA GLN A 204 -16.52 9.81 -12.47
C GLN A 204 -15.40 8.88 -11.95
N VAL A 205 -15.71 8.06 -10.96
CA VAL A 205 -14.80 7.03 -10.44
C VAL A 205 -15.49 5.69 -10.54
N MET A 206 -14.83 4.73 -11.19
CA MET A 206 -15.27 3.35 -11.35
C MET A 206 -14.29 2.42 -10.63
N VAL A 207 -14.78 1.38 -9.96
CA VAL A 207 -13.94 0.42 -9.24
C VAL A 207 -14.32 -0.99 -9.67
N VAL A 208 -13.36 -1.72 -10.24
CA VAL A 208 -13.52 -3.09 -10.74
C VAL A 208 -13.05 -4.09 -9.70
N ASP A 209 -13.93 -5.02 -9.30
CA ASP A 209 -13.62 -6.17 -8.45
C ASP A 209 -14.74 -7.23 -8.64
N ARG A 210 -14.73 -8.30 -7.85
CA ARG A 210 -15.82 -9.30 -7.76
C ARG A 210 -16.34 -9.52 -6.36
N HIS A 211 -15.60 -9.07 -5.34
CA HIS A 211 -15.97 -9.27 -3.95
C HIS A 211 -17.08 -8.27 -3.60
N PRO A 212 -18.32 -8.72 -3.34
CA PRO A 212 -19.45 -7.82 -3.19
C PRO A 212 -19.33 -6.88 -1.99
N ASP A 213 -18.69 -7.30 -0.91
CA ASP A 213 -18.38 -6.46 0.25
C ASP A 213 -17.43 -5.31 -0.09
N ARG A 214 -16.39 -5.59 -0.87
CA ARG A 214 -15.44 -4.58 -1.35
C ARG A 214 -16.10 -3.61 -2.34
N LEU A 215 -16.95 -4.10 -3.23
CA LEU A 215 -17.71 -3.23 -4.15
C LEU A 215 -18.71 -2.33 -3.40
N ARG A 216 -19.38 -2.84 -2.36
CA ARG A 216 -20.23 -2.02 -1.48
C ARG A 216 -19.46 -0.90 -0.79
N LEU A 217 -18.20 -1.12 -0.44
CA LEU A 217 -17.33 -0.08 0.09
C LEU A 217 -17.06 1.03 -0.96
N ALA A 218 -16.79 0.66 -2.21
CA ALA A 218 -16.64 1.64 -3.29
C ALA A 218 -17.92 2.48 -3.50
N GLU A 219 -19.10 1.85 -3.45
CA GLU A 219 -20.39 2.55 -3.55
C GLU A 219 -20.59 3.60 -2.44
N ARG A 220 -20.17 3.30 -1.20
CA ARG A 220 -20.34 4.21 -0.05
C ARG A 220 -19.64 5.55 -0.23
N ILE A 221 -18.56 5.61 -1.01
CA ILE A 221 -17.85 6.85 -1.32
C ILE A 221 -18.31 7.51 -2.63
N GLY A 222 -19.35 6.97 -3.27
CA GLY A 222 -19.92 7.48 -4.51
C GLY A 222 -19.24 6.99 -5.79
N ALA A 223 -18.36 5.97 -5.71
CA ALA A 223 -17.81 5.34 -6.89
C ALA A 223 -18.81 4.36 -7.53
N THR A 224 -18.71 4.16 -8.83
CA THR A 224 -19.49 3.17 -9.58
C THR A 224 -18.80 1.80 -9.47
N PRO A 225 -19.41 0.80 -8.81
CA PRO A 225 -18.84 -0.54 -8.77
C PRO A 225 -19.01 -1.22 -10.13
N ILE A 226 -17.99 -1.96 -10.55
CA ILE A 226 -17.99 -2.81 -11.74
C ILE A 226 -17.68 -4.22 -11.26
N ASP A 227 -18.64 -5.13 -11.46
CA ASP A 227 -18.54 -6.52 -11.02
C ASP A 227 -18.05 -7.40 -12.18
N ASP A 228 -16.79 -7.82 -12.11
CA ASP A 228 -16.16 -8.63 -13.16
C ASP A 228 -16.60 -10.11 -13.15
N SER A 229 -17.40 -10.54 -12.15
CA SER A 229 -18.08 -11.84 -12.15
C SER A 229 -19.38 -11.83 -12.96
N ARG A 230 -19.92 -10.64 -13.28
CA ARG A 230 -21.22 -10.45 -13.96
C ARG A 230 -21.11 -10.11 -15.43
N GLY A 231 -19.91 -9.91 -15.95
CA GLY A 231 -19.66 -9.57 -17.35
C GLY A 231 -18.23 -9.08 -17.55
N ASP A 232 -17.86 -8.77 -18.80
CA ASP A 232 -16.56 -8.19 -19.08
C ASP A 232 -16.45 -6.80 -18.44
N PRO A 233 -15.50 -6.57 -17.51
CA PRO A 233 -15.34 -5.26 -16.90
C PRO A 233 -14.94 -4.18 -17.90
N VAL A 234 -14.25 -4.52 -19.00
CA VAL A 234 -13.89 -3.55 -20.05
C VAL A 234 -15.14 -3.02 -20.73
N GLU A 235 -16.08 -3.89 -21.10
CA GLU A 235 -17.35 -3.48 -21.71
C GLU A 235 -18.16 -2.60 -20.75
N GLN A 236 -18.21 -2.97 -19.46
CA GLN A 236 -18.89 -2.17 -18.44
C GLN A 236 -18.28 -0.77 -18.27
N VAL A 237 -16.94 -0.64 -18.32
CA VAL A 237 -16.27 0.67 -18.30
C VAL A 237 -16.58 1.47 -19.56
N LEU A 238 -16.54 0.84 -20.73
CA LEU A 238 -16.85 1.50 -22.00
C LEU A 238 -18.29 2.00 -22.00
N ASP A 239 -19.25 1.20 -21.57
CA ASP A 239 -20.66 1.60 -21.46
C ASP A 239 -20.83 2.78 -20.50
N ALA A 240 -20.16 2.75 -19.35
CA ALA A 240 -20.20 3.82 -18.36
C ALA A 240 -19.54 5.13 -18.84
N THR A 241 -18.73 5.08 -19.90
CA THR A 241 -17.98 6.21 -20.47
C THR A 241 -18.41 6.56 -21.91
N GLY A 242 -19.56 6.05 -22.37
CA GLY A 242 -20.08 6.34 -23.71
C GLY A 242 -19.22 5.77 -24.85
N GLY A 243 -18.48 4.69 -24.59
CA GLY A 243 -17.60 4.01 -25.54
C GLY A 243 -16.21 4.61 -25.68
N HIS A 244 -15.89 5.68 -24.92
CA HIS A 244 -14.59 6.35 -25.01
C HIS A 244 -13.48 5.68 -24.20
N GLY A 245 -13.85 5.00 -23.11
CA GLY A 245 -12.94 4.57 -22.06
C GLY A 245 -12.63 5.69 -21.07
N ALA A 246 -12.18 5.32 -19.87
CA ALA A 246 -11.81 6.27 -18.82
C ALA A 246 -10.59 7.12 -19.22
N ASP A 247 -10.50 8.36 -18.74
CA ASP A 247 -9.31 9.20 -18.95
C ASP A 247 -8.06 8.61 -18.31
N LYS A 248 -8.26 7.97 -17.15
CA LYS A 248 -7.22 7.48 -16.25
C LYS A 248 -7.51 6.07 -15.78
N GLY A 249 -6.44 5.30 -15.59
CA GLY A 249 -6.47 3.96 -15.01
C GLY A 249 -5.60 3.85 -13.78
N CYS A 250 -6.05 3.12 -12.77
CA CYS A 250 -5.28 2.77 -11.58
C CYS A 250 -5.22 1.26 -11.43
N GLU A 251 -4.01 0.69 -11.50
CA GLU A 251 -3.74 -0.72 -11.22
C GLU A 251 -3.39 -0.85 -9.73
N CYS A 252 -4.22 -1.58 -8.99
CA CYS A 252 -4.13 -1.76 -7.54
C CYS A 252 -4.29 -3.24 -7.13
N VAL A 253 -4.01 -4.20 -8.02
CA VAL A 253 -4.07 -5.65 -7.74
C VAL A 253 -2.66 -6.24 -7.72
N GLY A 254 -1.88 -6.02 -8.77
CA GLY A 254 -0.53 -6.59 -8.92
C GLY A 254 -0.50 -7.99 -9.51
N TYR A 255 0.63 -8.67 -9.33
CA TYR A 255 0.97 -9.92 -10.01
C TYR A 255 0.08 -11.12 -9.65
N GLN A 256 -0.61 -11.10 -8.51
CA GLN A 256 -1.58 -12.13 -8.11
C GLN A 256 -3.02 -11.79 -8.55
N ALA A 257 -3.15 -11.20 -9.73
CA ALA A 257 -4.46 -10.97 -10.35
C ALA A 257 -5.06 -12.32 -10.77
N HIS A 258 -6.36 -12.50 -10.51
CA HIS A 258 -7.08 -13.74 -10.84
C HIS A 258 -8.30 -13.43 -11.69
N ASP A 259 -8.69 -14.31 -12.60
CA ASP A 259 -10.01 -14.27 -13.26
C ASP A 259 -11.12 -14.72 -12.28
N PRO A 260 -12.42 -14.51 -12.58
CA PRO A 260 -13.52 -14.91 -11.70
C PRO A 260 -13.58 -16.43 -11.42
N GLN A 261 -12.91 -17.26 -12.23
CA GLN A 261 -12.81 -18.69 -12.06
C GLN A 261 -11.64 -19.10 -11.14
N GLY A 262 -10.81 -18.14 -10.72
CA GLY A 262 -9.67 -18.35 -9.84
C GLY A 262 -8.38 -18.73 -10.58
N HIS A 263 -8.29 -18.54 -11.90
CA HIS A 263 -7.01 -18.65 -12.60
C HIS A 263 -6.20 -17.39 -12.40
N GLU A 264 -4.98 -17.54 -11.89
CA GLU A 264 -4.01 -16.44 -11.78
C GLU A 264 -3.47 -16.07 -13.17
N ASP A 265 -3.45 -14.78 -13.47
CA ASP A 265 -2.86 -14.18 -14.66
C ASP A 265 -2.33 -12.79 -14.29
N ALA A 266 -1.02 -12.66 -14.15
CA ALA A 266 -0.37 -11.43 -13.74
C ALA A 266 -0.54 -10.29 -14.77
N ALA A 267 -0.80 -10.60 -16.04
CA ALA A 267 -1.02 -9.59 -17.08
C ALA A 267 -2.46 -9.04 -17.11
N MET A 268 -3.41 -9.74 -16.48
CA MET A 268 -4.84 -9.53 -16.66
C MET A 268 -5.27 -8.08 -16.40
N THR A 269 -4.95 -7.52 -15.23
CA THR A 269 -5.40 -6.16 -14.87
C THR A 269 -4.72 -5.11 -15.73
N MET A 270 -3.44 -5.28 -16.05
CA MET A 270 -2.70 -4.39 -16.93
C MET A 270 -3.29 -4.36 -18.34
N ASN A 271 -3.59 -5.52 -18.94
CA ASN A 271 -4.17 -5.61 -20.28
C ASN A 271 -5.62 -5.07 -20.30
N ARG A 272 -6.43 -5.37 -19.27
CA ARG A 272 -7.78 -4.79 -19.13
C ARG A 272 -7.75 -3.26 -18.94
N LEU A 273 -6.75 -2.71 -18.26
CA LEU A 273 -6.53 -1.27 -18.15
C LEU A 273 -6.15 -0.63 -19.48
N VAL A 274 -5.27 -1.27 -20.27
CA VAL A 274 -4.97 -0.83 -21.64
C VAL A 274 -6.26 -0.68 -22.42
N ASP A 275 -7.22 -1.59 -22.23
CA ASP A 275 -8.48 -1.60 -22.96
C ASP A 275 -9.49 -0.58 -22.45
N SER A 276 -9.62 -0.48 -21.14
CA SER A 276 -10.58 0.38 -20.44
C SER A 276 -10.22 1.86 -20.47
N VAL A 277 -8.94 2.20 -20.57
CA VAL A 277 -8.47 3.58 -20.62
C VAL A 277 -8.50 4.09 -22.06
N ARG A 278 -8.97 5.31 -22.30
CA ARG A 278 -9.07 5.88 -23.64
C ARG A 278 -7.72 6.00 -24.37
N PHE A 279 -7.77 6.27 -25.68
CA PHE A 279 -6.59 6.70 -26.43
C PHE A 279 -5.95 7.91 -25.78
N THR A 280 -4.62 7.93 -25.68
CA THR A 280 -3.80 8.95 -25.00
C THR A 280 -4.03 9.10 -23.49
N GLY A 281 -4.81 8.19 -22.89
CA GLY A 281 -5.00 8.13 -21.45
C GLY A 281 -3.75 7.63 -20.71
N HIS A 282 -3.77 7.74 -19.39
CA HIS A 282 -2.63 7.43 -18.54
C HIS A 282 -3.00 6.39 -17.48
N ILE A 283 -2.06 5.50 -17.18
CA ILE A 283 -2.22 4.41 -16.21
C ILE A 283 -1.21 4.60 -15.07
N GLY A 284 -1.68 4.62 -13.84
CA GLY A 284 -0.84 4.51 -12.65
C GLY A 284 -0.83 3.07 -12.14
N VAL A 285 0.33 2.54 -11.78
CA VAL A 285 0.49 1.16 -11.30
C VAL A 285 1.15 1.18 -9.93
N VAL A 286 0.40 0.76 -8.92
CA VAL A 286 0.89 0.59 -7.55
C VAL A 286 0.70 -0.83 -7.02
N GLY A 287 -0.10 -1.67 -7.70
CA GLY A 287 -0.05 -3.10 -7.46
C GLY A 287 1.35 -3.64 -7.68
N ILE A 288 1.75 -4.59 -6.84
CA ILE A 288 3.12 -5.10 -6.80
C ILE A 288 3.35 -6.00 -8.01
N PHE A 289 4.50 -5.85 -8.66
CA PHE A 289 5.03 -6.80 -9.64
C PHE A 289 6.46 -7.15 -9.23
N LEU A 290 6.67 -8.42 -8.89
CA LEU A 290 7.96 -8.89 -8.39
C LEU A 290 8.95 -9.13 -9.55
N PRO A 291 10.25 -8.86 -9.35
CA PRO A 291 11.27 -9.25 -10.33
C PRO A 291 11.43 -10.77 -10.47
N GLN A 292 10.92 -11.54 -9.49
CA GLN A 292 10.91 -13.00 -9.50
C GLN A 292 9.81 -13.51 -8.55
N ASP A 293 9.02 -14.48 -9.01
CA ASP A 293 8.07 -15.23 -8.19
C ASP A 293 8.23 -16.72 -8.46
N ARG A 294 9.09 -17.38 -7.70
CA ARG A 294 9.48 -18.79 -7.97
C ARG A 294 8.30 -19.76 -7.93
N ASN A 295 7.20 -19.36 -7.28
CA ASN A 295 6.02 -20.20 -7.05
C ASN A 295 4.88 -19.90 -8.03
N ALA A 296 5.05 -18.96 -8.97
CA ALA A 296 4.10 -18.73 -10.05
C ALA A 296 3.89 -20.00 -10.91
N SER A 297 2.69 -20.17 -11.44
CA SER A 297 2.38 -21.30 -12.33
C SER A 297 2.99 -21.14 -13.72
N ASP A 298 3.07 -19.92 -14.24
CA ASP A 298 3.61 -19.62 -15.58
C ASP A 298 5.14 -19.40 -15.58
N GLU A 299 5.80 -19.76 -16.68
CA GLU A 299 7.27 -19.68 -16.79
C GLU A 299 7.79 -18.25 -16.93
N LEU A 300 7.03 -17.35 -17.56
CA LEU A 300 7.38 -15.93 -17.66
C LEU A 300 7.20 -15.28 -16.29
N GLU A 301 6.08 -15.55 -15.62
CA GLU A 301 5.75 -14.98 -14.31
C GLU A 301 6.79 -15.39 -13.26
N ARG A 302 7.31 -16.62 -13.31
CA ARG A 302 8.44 -17.05 -12.47
C ARG A 302 9.68 -16.19 -12.58
N LYS A 303 9.85 -15.51 -13.71
CA LYS A 303 10.97 -14.61 -14.01
C LYS A 303 10.56 -13.14 -13.92
N GLY A 304 9.41 -12.84 -13.29
CA GLY A 304 8.87 -11.49 -13.15
C GLY A 304 8.43 -10.87 -14.48
N LYS A 305 8.14 -11.69 -15.50
CA LYS A 305 7.71 -11.24 -16.83
C LYS A 305 6.22 -11.52 -17.00
N ILE A 306 5.52 -10.61 -17.66
CA ILE A 306 4.10 -10.75 -17.98
C ILE A 306 3.86 -10.60 -19.48
N ALA A 307 2.82 -11.26 -20.00
CA ALA A 307 2.38 -11.13 -21.39
C ALA A 307 1.58 -9.83 -21.60
N PHE A 308 2.27 -8.69 -21.54
CA PHE A 308 1.66 -7.38 -21.71
C PHE A 308 1.35 -7.05 -23.17
N ASP A 309 0.15 -6.53 -23.44
CA ASP A 309 -0.35 -6.16 -24.77
C ASP A 309 0.30 -4.86 -25.31
N MET A 310 1.63 -4.87 -25.43
CA MET A 310 2.45 -3.72 -25.80
C MET A 310 2.05 -3.11 -27.14
N GLY A 311 1.63 -3.94 -28.10
CA GLY A 311 1.15 -3.46 -29.41
C GLY A 311 -0.07 -2.56 -29.28
N LYS A 312 -1.07 -2.98 -28.48
CA LYS A 312 -2.30 -2.22 -28.26
C LYS A 312 -2.04 -0.97 -27.41
N PHE A 313 -1.25 -1.10 -26.35
CA PHE A 313 -0.79 0.04 -25.55
C PHE A 313 -0.11 1.12 -26.41
N TRP A 314 0.77 0.69 -27.32
CA TRP A 314 1.46 1.59 -28.26
C TRP A 314 0.49 2.23 -29.25
N PHE A 315 -0.41 1.46 -29.87
CA PHE A 315 -1.41 2.00 -30.81
C PHE A 315 -2.36 3.01 -30.17
N LYS A 316 -2.66 2.85 -28.88
CA LYS A 316 -3.49 3.79 -28.12
C LYS A 316 -2.72 5.04 -27.68
N GLY A 317 -1.40 5.08 -27.81
CA GLY A 317 -0.57 6.21 -27.40
C GLY A 317 -0.65 6.51 -25.90
N GLN A 318 -0.87 5.48 -25.08
CA GLN A 318 -1.04 5.61 -23.64
C GLN A 318 0.28 5.86 -22.92
N LYS A 319 0.20 6.33 -21.68
CA LYS A 319 1.34 6.45 -20.76
C LYS A 319 1.13 5.57 -19.54
N VAL A 320 2.22 5.09 -18.96
CA VAL A 320 2.20 4.34 -17.71
C VAL A 320 3.25 4.90 -16.74
N GLY A 321 2.84 5.10 -15.49
CA GLY A 321 3.73 5.39 -14.36
C GLY A 321 3.63 4.28 -13.33
N THR A 322 4.74 3.85 -12.74
CA THR A 322 4.78 2.70 -11.83
C THR A 322 5.69 2.96 -10.62
N GLY A 323 5.57 2.11 -9.61
CA GLY A 323 6.54 1.99 -8.53
C GLY A 323 5.92 2.11 -7.15
N GLN A 324 6.74 1.84 -6.14
CA GLN A 324 6.34 2.05 -4.75
C GLN A 324 6.03 3.52 -4.48
N ALA A 325 5.05 3.75 -3.60
CA ALA A 325 4.63 5.10 -3.28
C ALA A 325 5.71 5.88 -2.54
N ASN A 326 5.99 7.09 -3.01
CA ASN A 326 6.85 8.03 -2.31
C ASN A 326 6.08 8.68 -1.15
N VAL A 327 5.79 7.93 -0.08
CA VAL A 327 4.84 8.33 0.98
C VAL A 327 5.15 9.70 1.56
N LYS A 328 6.43 10.02 1.81
CA LYS A 328 6.84 11.33 2.34
C LYS A 328 6.46 12.52 1.45
N HIS A 329 6.26 12.29 0.15
CA HIS A 329 5.81 13.32 -0.78
C HIS A 329 4.35 13.72 -0.54
N TYR A 330 3.52 12.83 0.03
CA TYR A 330 2.08 13.02 0.17
C TYR A 330 1.60 13.10 1.62
N ASN A 331 2.24 12.41 2.55
CA ASN A 331 1.65 12.15 3.86
C ASN A 331 1.38 13.42 4.71
N ARG A 332 2.17 14.50 4.57
CA ARG A 332 1.91 15.77 5.26
C ARG A 332 0.62 16.43 4.81
N GLN A 333 0.39 16.57 3.50
CA GLN A 333 -0.84 17.17 2.99
C GLN A 333 -2.06 16.27 3.26
N LEU A 334 -1.90 14.95 3.19
CA LEU A 334 -2.98 14.01 3.48
C LEU A 334 -3.36 14.02 4.97
N ARG A 335 -2.37 14.14 5.87
CA ARG A 335 -2.60 14.40 7.30
C ARG A 335 -3.42 15.67 7.51
N ASP A 336 -3.11 16.74 6.80
CA ASP A 336 -3.83 17.99 6.94
C ASP A 336 -5.29 17.87 6.46
N LEU A 337 -5.56 17.04 5.44
CA LEU A 337 -6.94 16.71 5.04
C LEU A 337 -7.70 15.97 6.15
N ILE A 338 -7.07 15.00 6.83
CA ILE A 338 -7.68 14.28 7.95
C ILE A 338 -7.94 15.23 9.12
N HIS A 339 -6.95 16.05 9.47
CA HIS A 339 -7.06 17.02 10.56
C HIS A 339 -8.22 17.99 10.33
N GLN A 340 -8.37 18.50 9.11
CA GLN A 340 -9.45 19.41 8.71
C GLN A 340 -10.81 18.73 8.47
N GLY A 341 -10.94 17.42 8.74
CA GLY A 341 -12.18 16.67 8.52
C GLY A 341 -12.57 16.56 7.04
N ARG A 342 -11.60 16.74 6.13
CA ARG A 342 -11.76 16.60 4.67
C ARG A 342 -11.49 15.18 4.21
N ALA A 343 -10.87 14.35 5.05
CA ALA A 343 -10.68 12.93 4.79
C ALA A 343 -10.85 12.07 6.06
N THR A 344 -11.51 10.91 5.94
CA THR A 344 -11.68 9.94 7.04
C THR A 344 -11.33 8.54 6.53
N PRO A 345 -10.07 8.24 6.15
CA PRO A 345 -9.70 7.00 5.45
C PRO A 345 -10.00 5.71 6.25
N SER A 346 -10.27 5.79 7.56
CA SER A 346 -10.65 4.64 8.38
C SER A 346 -12.00 4.00 8.01
N TRP A 347 -12.78 4.60 7.10
CA TRP A 347 -14.07 4.06 6.66
C TRP A 347 -14.01 2.64 6.06
N ILE A 348 -12.82 2.18 5.65
CA ILE A 348 -12.58 0.81 5.15
C ILE A 348 -12.18 -0.19 6.24
N VAL A 349 -11.92 0.27 7.47
CA VAL A 349 -11.51 -0.60 8.59
C VAL A 349 -12.68 -1.46 9.00
N SER A 350 -12.46 -2.76 8.89
CA SER A 350 -13.43 -3.79 9.27
C SER A 350 -13.21 -4.32 10.68
N HIS A 351 -11.95 -4.40 11.11
CA HIS A 351 -11.56 -5.06 12.34
C HIS A 351 -10.42 -4.30 13.03
N GLU A 352 -10.59 -4.07 14.32
CA GLU A 352 -9.57 -3.58 15.24
C GLU A 352 -9.30 -4.70 16.26
N LEU A 353 -8.10 -5.28 16.23
CA LEU A 353 -7.76 -6.48 17.01
C LEU A 353 -6.55 -6.20 17.92
N PRO A 354 -6.40 -6.88 19.07
CA PRO A 354 -5.15 -6.85 19.80
C PRO A 354 -4.04 -7.57 19.01
N LEU A 355 -2.77 -7.22 19.22
CA LEU A 355 -1.64 -7.89 18.55
C LEU A 355 -1.66 -9.41 18.74
N ALA A 356 -2.11 -9.90 19.90
CA ALA A 356 -2.23 -11.33 20.19
C ALA A 356 -3.15 -12.10 19.23
N GLU A 357 -4.05 -11.42 18.52
CA GLU A 357 -4.98 -12.01 17.55
C GLU A 357 -4.53 -11.81 16.09
N ALA A 358 -3.33 -11.25 15.87
CA ALA A 358 -2.81 -10.97 14.53
C ALA A 358 -2.81 -12.20 13.62
N GLU A 359 -2.47 -13.39 14.13
CA GLU A 359 -2.47 -14.64 13.36
C GLU A 359 -3.84 -14.92 12.71
N SER A 360 -4.93 -14.75 13.48
CA SER A 360 -6.30 -14.90 12.97
C SER A 360 -6.63 -13.82 11.95
N GLY A 361 -6.15 -12.60 12.18
CA GLY A 361 -6.29 -11.50 11.23
C GLY A 361 -5.68 -11.82 9.86
N TYR A 362 -4.48 -12.41 9.83
CA TYR A 362 -3.84 -12.86 8.59
C TYR A 362 -4.62 -13.97 7.91
N GLN A 363 -5.10 -14.98 8.66
CA GLN A 363 -5.86 -16.11 8.11
C GLN A 363 -7.14 -15.65 7.40
N HIS A 364 -7.94 -14.82 8.05
CA HIS A 364 -9.19 -14.33 7.45
C HIS A 364 -8.94 -13.36 6.28
N PHE A 365 -7.89 -12.53 6.38
CA PHE A 365 -7.54 -11.59 5.32
C PHE A 365 -6.98 -12.29 4.07
N ASP A 366 -6.15 -13.34 4.24
CA ASP A 366 -5.67 -14.24 3.18
C ASP A 366 -6.84 -14.97 2.50
N ALA A 367 -7.75 -15.54 3.29
CA ALA A 367 -8.94 -16.25 2.81
C ALA A 367 -9.95 -15.35 2.07
N ARG A 368 -9.82 -14.02 2.22
CA ARG A 368 -10.76 -13.01 1.69
C ARG A 368 -12.18 -13.27 2.20
N ASP A 369 -12.30 -13.63 3.48
CA ASP A 369 -13.59 -13.87 4.10
C ASP A 369 -14.47 -12.62 4.03
N ASP A 370 -15.77 -12.81 3.76
CA ASP A 370 -16.73 -11.72 3.61
C ASP A 370 -16.69 -10.79 4.84
N GLY A 371 -16.47 -9.50 4.59
CA GLY A 371 -16.36 -8.49 5.65
C GLY A 371 -14.94 -8.24 6.17
N TRP A 372 -13.91 -8.94 5.68
CA TRP A 372 -12.51 -8.69 6.03
C TRP A 372 -11.81 -7.80 4.99
N THR A 373 -11.88 -6.49 5.21
CA THR A 373 -11.39 -5.50 4.24
C THR A 373 -10.10 -4.82 4.68
N LYS A 374 -10.02 -4.36 5.92
CA LYS A 374 -8.81 -3.79 6.52
C LYS A 374 -8.78 -4.09 8.02
N VAL A 375 -7.62 -4.55 8.48
CA VAL A 375 -7.36 -4.91 9.87
C VAL A 375 -6.34 -3.93 10.45
N VAL A 376 -6.67 -3.36 11.61
CA VAL A 376 -5.76 -2.59 12.46
C VAL A 376 -5.50 -3.40 13.72
N LEU A 377 -4.24 -3.49 14.11
CA LEU A 377 -3.75 -4.18 15.29
C LEU A 377 -3.34 -3.15 16.34
N HIS A 378 -3.64 -3.46 17.60
CA HIS A 378 -3.27 -2.68 18.77
C HIS A 378 -2.33 -3.50 19.67
N PRO A 379 -1.00 -3.24 19.60
CA PRO A 379 0.00 -3.89 20.45
C PRO A 379 -0.09 -3.62 21.95
#